data_AF-A0A2M7RQW9-F1
#
_entry.id   AF-A0A2M7RQW9-F1
#
_cell.length_a   1.000
_cell.length_b   1.000
_cell.length_c   1.000
_cell.angle_alpha   90.00
_cell.angle_beta   90.00
_cell.angle_gamma   90.00
#
_symmetry.space_group_name_H-M   'P 1'
#
loop_
_entity.id
_entity.type
_entity.pdbx_description
1 polymer ?
#
loop_
_entity_poly.entity_id
_entity_poly.type
_entity_poly.pdbx_seq_one_letter_code
_entity_poly.pdbx_strand_id
1 'polypeptide(L)'
;MVYLKKHPNKSRSASPSPKRGFKRIAKASETKLPAQKPAIFSFMSNHKKIFILLFAIILLTALPYFLISKNVFGLGKLLGVKQSAKPSSILDRKDVDGAGENWVQVKNPDGSYTLEAHQTPINYENEKTGKFERIDVKLVPSDDKEYDFKNDRNLYAIYFKKNPKGQFIKIQYEKNKWLSFGLLPDDKFNTGSEAVVKNNSIVYPDIYPDMDLRYFVGK
;
A
#
# COMPACT_ATOMS: atom_id res chain seq x y z
N MET A 1 2.40 3.89 1.95
CA MET A 1 1.27 3.40 2.77
C MET A 1 1.65 3.50 4.25
N VAL A 2 0.78 4.04 5.10
CA VAL A 2 1.05 4.23 6.54
C VAL A 2 0.33 3.14 7.33
N TYR A 3 1.04 2.48 8.24
CA TYR A 3 0.45 1.47 9.13
C TYR A 3 0.71 1.85 10.59
N LEU A 4 -0.35 1.88 11.38
CA LEU A 4 -0.28 1.96 12.83
C LEU A 4 -0.48 0.55 13.39
N LYS A 5 0.49 0.06 14.15
CA LYS A 5 0.38 -1.22 14.85
C LYS A 5 0.32 -0.96 16.35
N LYS A 6 -0.83 -1.28 16.96
CA LYS A 6 -0.99 -1.26 18.41
C LYS A 6 -0.46 -2.57 18.98
N HIS A 7 0.48 -2.50 19.93
CA HIS A 7 0.96 -3.71 20.61
C HIS A 7 -0.08 -4.22 21.62
N PRO A 8 -0.22 -5.55 21.81
CA PRO A 8 -1.04 -6.11 22.87
C PRO A 8 -0.48 -5.65 24.21
N ASN A 9 -1.33 -4.96 24.97
CA ASN A 9 -1.02 -4.33 26.25
C ASN A 9 -0.34 -5.34 27.19
N LYS A 10 0.95 -5.15 27.46
CA LYS A 10 1.69 -5.95 28.43
C LYS A 10 1.09 -5.62 29.80
N SER A 11 0.34 -6.55 30.36
CA SER A 11 -0.43 -6.39 31.60
C SER A 11 0.44 -5.84 32.74
N ARG A 12 0.44 -4.52 32.91
CA ARG A 12 0.96 -3.85 34.11
C ARG A 12 0.07 -4.27 35.27
N SER A 13 0.67 -4.85 36.31
CA SER A 13 -0.02 -5.20 37.54
C SER A 13 -0.71 -3.96 38.10
N ALA A 14 -2.03 -4.03 38.22
CA ALA A 14 -2.87 -2.95 38.73
C ALA A 14 -2.45 -2.60 40.17
N SER A 15 -2.05 -1.35 40.39
CA SER A 15 -2.01 -0.74 41.71
C SER A 15 -3.45 -0.42 42.14
N PRO A 16 -3.88 -0.71 43.38
CA PRO A 16 -5.26 -0.57 43.79
C PRO A 16 -5.68 0.91 43.90
N SER A 17 -6.66 1.32 43.09
CA SER A 17 -7.28 2.65 43.13
C SER A 17 -8.45 2.70 44.12
N PRO A 18 -8.68 3.82 44.85
CA PRO A 18 -9.69 3.92 45.89
C PRO A 18 -11.11 4.08 45.33
N LYS A 19 -12.05 3.35 45.92
CA LYS A 19 -13.49 3.36 45.62
C LYS A 19 -14.08 4.76 45.84
N ARG A 20 -14.58 5.41 44.78
CA ARG A 20 -15.56 6.50 44.87
C ARG A 20 -16.91 6.03 44.36
N GLY A 21 -17.92 6.08 45.23
CA GLY A 21 -19.29 5.73 44.92
C GLY A 21 -19.97 6.80 44.08
N PHE A 22 -20.55 6.39 42.95
CA PHE A 22 -21.48 7.20 42.18
C PHE A 22 -22.90 6.65 42.34
N LYS A 23 -23.80 7.54 42.76
CA LYS A 23 -25.24 7.34 42.88
C LYS A 23 -25.86 7.11 41.49
N ARG A 24 -26.73 6.09 41.40
CA ARG A 24 -27.63 5.81 40.27
C ARG A 24 -28.65 6.96 40.09
N ILE A 25 -28.88 7.38 38.85
CA ILE A 25 -30.02 8.21 38.45
C ILE A 25 -30.87 7.41 37.44
N ALA A 26 -32.20 7.59 37.59
CA ALA A 26 -33.37 6.95 36.98
C ALA A 26 -33.28 6.52 35.50
N LYS A 27 -33.72 5.31 35.12
CA LYS A 27 -35.10 4.83 34.86
C LYS A 27 -35.71 5.42 33.58
N ALA A 28 -35.40 4.78 32.44
CA ALA A 28 -36.02 5.04 31.14
C ALA A 28 -37.39 4.35 31.04
N SER A 29 -38.38 5.06 30.50
CA SER A 29 -39.74 4.59 30.22
C SER A 29 -39.78 3.74 28.96
N GLU A 30 -40.29 2.51 29.07
CA GLU A 30 -40.56 1.62 27.95
C GLU A 30 -41.86 2.00 27.25
N THR A 31 -41.77 2.49 26.02
CA THR A 31 -42.91 2.70 25.13
C THR A 31 -43.19 1.41 24.37
N LYS A 32 -44.28 0.69 24.71
CA LYS A 32 -44.75 -0.48 23.96
C LYS A 32 -45.28 -0.05 22.59
N LEU A 33 -44.59 -0.44 21.52
CA LEU A 33 -45.10 -0.35 20.16
C LEU A 33 -46.09 -1.49 19.85
N PRO A 34 -47.19 -1.23 19.12
CA PRO A 34 -48.13 -2.26 18.72
C PRO A 34 -47.53 -3.18 17.66
N ALA A 35 -47.74 -4.49 17.83
CA ALA A 35 -47.32 -5.52 16.91
C ALA A 35 -48.08 -5.43 15.57
N GLN A 36 -47.43 -4.90 14.53
CA GLN A 36 -47.90 -5.05 13.16
C GLN A 36 -47.56 -6.45 12.65
N LYS A 37 -48.59 -7.22 12.26
CA LYS A 37 -48.41 -8.48 11.53
C LYS A 37 -47.83 -8.20 10.12
N PRO A 38 -46.70 -8.78 9.72
CA PRO A 38 -46.13 -8.55 8.39
C PRO A 38 -46.94 -9.31 7.33
N ALA A 39 -47.65 -8.56 6.48
CA ALA A 39 -48.31 -9.07 5.28
C ALA A 39 -47.32 -9.28 4.12
N ILE A 40 -46.25 -10.05 4.34
CA ILE A 40 -45.15 -10.20 3.36
C ILE A 40 -45.14 -11.57 2.65
N PHE A 41 -46.00 -12.52 3.03
CA PHE A 41 -45.79 -13.92 2.65
C PHE A 41 -46.41 -14.43 1.32
N SER A 42 -46.98 -13.57 0.45
CA SER A 42 -47.55 -14.04 -0.83
C SER A 42 -46.75 -13.68 -2.09
N PHE A 43 -45.62 -12.95 -1.98
CA PHE A 43 -44.88 -12.45 -3.16
C PHE A 43 -43.75 -13.37 -3.66
N MET A 44 -43.55 -14.58 -3.12
CA MET A 44 -42.33 -15.39 -3.38
C MET A 44 -42.41 -16.44 -4.50
N SER A 45 -43.55 -16.67 -5.15
CA SER A 45 -43.67 -17.76 -6.15
C SER A 45 -43.12 -17.39 -7.53
N ASN A 46 -43.36 -16.15 -8.00
CA ASN A 46 -42.97 -15.75 -9.36
C ASN A 46 -41.49 -15.39 -9.52
N HIS A 47 -40.79 -15.03 -8.44
CA HIS A 47 -39.37 -14.65 -8.51
C HIS A 47 -38.43 -15.83 -8.75
N LYS A 48 -38.80 -17.06 -8.35
CA LYS A 48 -37.95 -18.24 -8.57
C LYS A 48 -37.71 -18.51 -10.06
N LYS A 49 -38.74 -18.34 -10.89
CA LYS A 49 -38.62 -18.52 -12.35
C LYS A 49 -37.73 -17.45 -12.99
N ILE A 50 -37.86 -16.21 -12.53
CA ILE A 50 -37.03 -15.08 -13.01
C ILE A 50 -35.55 -15.29 -12.63
N PHE A 51 -35.27 -15.74 -11.41
CA PHE A 51 -33.90 -16.03 -10.97
C PHE A 51 -33.24 -17.17 -11.77
N ILE A 52 -33.98 -18.25 -12.04
CA ILE A 52 -33.47 -19.38 -12.85
C ILE A 52 -33.13 -18.90 -14.28
N LEU A 53 -34.00 -18.07 -14.88
CA LEU A 53 -33.76 -17.52 -16.22
C LEU A 53 -32.49 -16.64 -16.25
N LEU A 54 -32.33 -15.74 -15.28
CA LEU A 54 -31.15 -14.86 -15.19
C LEU A 54 -29.87 -15.67 -14.99
N PHE A 55 -29.90 -16.69 -14.15
CA PHE A 55 -28.75 -17.56 -13.92
C PHE A 55 -28.34 -18.32 -15.19
N ALA A 56 -29.30 -18.81 -15.98
CA ALA A 56 -29.03 -19.48 -17.25
C ALA A 56 -28.37 -18.55 -18.27
N ILE A 57 -28.80 -17.28 -18.35
CA ILE A 57 -28.20 -16.27 -19.25
C ILE A 57 -26.76 -15.97 -18.85
N ILE A 58 -26.47 -15.83 -17.54
CA ILE A 58 -25.10 -15.62 -17.04
C ILE A 58 -24.21 -16.82 -17.40
N LEU A 59 -24.71 -18.06 -17.23
CA LEU A 59 -23.97 -19.27 -17.60
C LEU A 59 -23.68 -19.36 -19.09
N LEU A 60 -24.68 -19.05 -19.93
CA LEU A 60 -24.55 -19.08 -21.39
C LEU A 60 -23.55 -18.03 -21.89
N THR A 61 -23.51 -16.86 -21.25
CA THR A 61 -22.59 -15.79 -21.61
C THR A 61 -21.18 -15.99 -21.05
N ALA A 62 -21.01 -16.67 -19.92
CA ALA A 62 -19.70 -16.92 -19.30
C ALA A 62 -18.95 -18.12 -19.92
N LEU A 63 -19.66 -19.14 -20.43
CA LEU A 63 -19.05 -20.35 -21.00
C LEU A 63 -18.04 -20.08 -22.13
N PRO A 64 -18.33 -19.20 -23.12
CA PRO A 64 -17.40 -18.88 -24.19
C PRO A 64 -16.09 -18.26 -23.67
N TYR A 65 -16.16 -17.35 -22.69
CA TYR A 65 -14.98 -16.75 -22.06
C TYR A 65 -14.12 -17.79 -21.35
N PHE A 66 -14.75 -18.78 -20.71
CA PHE A 66 -14.03 -19.87 -20.05
C PHE A 66 -13.34 -20.81 -21.05
N LEU A 67 -13.96 -21.08 -22.21
CA LEU A 67 -13.36 -21.90 -23.27
C LEU A 67 -12.20 -21.17 -23.98
N ILE A 68 -12.35 -19.87 -24.25
CA ILE A 68 -11.30 -19.04 -24.86
C ILE A 68 -10.09 -18.92 -23.91
N SER A 69 -10.30 -18.66 -22.62
CA SER A 69 -9.20 -18.51 -21.66
C SER A 69 -8.35 -19.79 -21.49
N LYS A 70 -8.95 -20.97 -21.56
CA LYS A 70 -8.20 -22.25 -21.49
C LYS A 70 -7.34 -22.50 -22.74
N ASN A 71 -7.81 -22.12 -23.93
CA ASN A 71 -7.05 -22.31 -25.17
C ASN A 71 -5.90 -21.30 -25.30
N VAL A 72 -6.06 -20.06 -24.82
CA VAL A 72 -4.98 -19.05 -24.83
C VAL A 72 -3.81 -19.47 -23.92
N PHE A 73 -4.08 -20.16 -22.81
CA PHE A 73 -3.02 -20.64 -21.90
C PHE A 73 -2.25 -21.86 -22.44
N GLY A 74 -2.87 -22.67 -23.31
CA GLY A 74 -2.24 -23.82 -23.95
C GLY A 74 -1.34 -23.47 -25.14
N LEU A 75 -1.68 -22.42 -25.90
CA LEU A 75 -0.93 -22.01 -27.10
C LEU A 75 0.50 -21.57 -26.78
N GLY A 76 0.72 -20.91 -25.63
CA GLY A 76 2.05 -20.46 -25.20
C GLY A 76 3.05 -21.61 -25.01
N LYS A 77 2.57 -22.81 -24.64
CA LYS A 77 3.40 -24.01 -24.47
C LYS A 77 3.66 -24.73 -25.80
N LEU A 78 2.72 -24.64 -26.76
CA LEU A 78 2.85 -25.23 -28.10
C LEU A 78 3.84 -24.44 -28.99
N LEU A 79 3.91 -23.12 -28.82
CA LEU A 79 4.79 -22.23 -29.58
C LEU A 79 6.27 -22.26 -29.12
N GLY A 80 6.64 -23.14 -28.19
CA GLY A 80 8.03 -23.29 -27.77
C GLY A 80 8.62 -22.03 -27.12
N VAL A 81 7.78 -21.14 -26.59
CA VAL A 81 8.24 -19.98 -25.82
C VAL A 81 8.87 -20.51 -24.54
N LYS A 82 10.17 -20.75 -24.58
CA LYS A 82 10.97 -21.05 -23.39
C LYS A 82 10.83 -19.83 -22.47
N GLN A 83 10.08 -19.96 -21.38
CA GLN A 83 10.17 -19.03 -20.27
C GLN A 83 11.63 -18.98 -19.85
N SER A 84 12.32 -17.92 -20.26
CA SER A 84 13.70 -17.68 -19.88
C SER A 84 13.78 -17.71 -18.36
N ALA A 85 14.82 -18.37 -17.85
CA ALA A 85 15.08 -18.50 -16.43
C ALA A 85 14.88 -17.15 -15.73
N LYS A 86 14.27 -17.21 -14.53
CA LYS A 86 13.99 -16.09 -13.63
C LYS A 86 15.11 -15.04 -13.76
N PRO A 87 14.85 -13.86 -14.37
CA PRO A 87 15.92 -12.96 -14.73
C PRO A 87 16.69 -12.58 -13.47
N SER A 88 17.97 -12.98 -13.44
CA SER A 88 18.97 -12.42 -12.55
C SER A 88 18.80 -10.92 -12.59
N SER A 89 18.54 -10.29 -11.45
CA SER A 89 18.15 -8.89 -11.36
C SER A 89 19.02 -8.00 -12.26
N ILE A 90 18.48 -7.56 -13.39
CA ILE A 90 19.09 -6.65 -14.38
C ILE A 90 19.28 -5.23 -13.80
N LEU A 91 19.06 -5.07 -12.50
CA LEU A 91 18.95 -3.82 -11.74
C LEU A 91 20.15 -2.86 -11.84
N ASP A 92 21.29 -3.28 -12.40
CA ASP A 92 22.52 -2.47 -12.53
C ASP A 92 23.19 -2.55 -13.92
N ARG A 93 22.51 -3.03 -14.97
CA ARG A 93 23.16 -3.13 -16.30
C ARG A 93 23.39 -1.75 -16.93
N LYS A 94 24.63 -1.50 -17.38
CA LYS A 94 25.03 -0.30 -18.14
C LYS A 94 24.55 -0.29 -19.60
N ASP A 95 24.04 -1.41 -20.09
CA ASP A 95 23.76 -1.65 -21.51
C ASP A 95 22.28 -1.39 -21.87
N VAL A 96 21.68 -0.35 -21.28
CA VAL A 96 20.31 0.06 -21.59
C VAL A 96 20.28 0.74 -22.95
N ASP A 97 19.58 0.15 -23.91
CA ASP A 97 19.42 0.67 -25.28
C ASP A 97 18.18 1.57 -25.38
N GLY A 98 17.11 1.23 -24.65
CA GLY A 98 15.88 2.00 -24.59
C GLY A 98 15.10 1.75 -23.29
N ALA A 99 14.31 2.72 -22.85
CA ALA A 99 13.45 2.57 -21.68
C ALA A 99 12.18 3.41 -21.82
N GLY A 100 11.13 2.95 -21.15
CA GLY A 100 9.90 3.71 -20.91
C GLY A 100 9.40 3.47 -19.49
N GLU A 101 8.25 4.02 -19.14
CA GLU A 101 7.72 4.00 -17.77
C GLU A 101 7.65 2.59 -17.16
N ASN A 102 7.17 1.62 -17.94
CA ASN A 102 6.94 0.24 -17.50
C ASN A 102 7.78 -0.81 -18.26
N TRP A 103 8.80 -0.38 -19.02
CA TRP A 103 9.64 -1.31 -19.77
C TRP A 103 11.10 -0.85 -19.87
N VAL A 104 12.00 -1.79 -20.09
CA VAL A 104 13.41 -1.54 -20.42
C VAL A 104 13.89 -2.51 -21.48
N GLN A 105 14.67 -2.02 -22.44
CA GLN A 105 15.33 -2.80 -23.47
C GLN A 105 16.84 -2.77 -23.24
N VAL A 106 17.42 -3.95 -23.16
CA VAL A 106 18.85 -4.16 -22.96
C VAL A 106 19.44 -4.84 -24.19
N LYS A 107 20.56 -4.31 -24.70
CA LYS A 107 21.32 -4.97 -25.76
C LYS A 107 22.31 -5.94 -25.11
N ASN A 108 22.23 -7.22 -25.49
CA ASN A 108 23.09 -8.26 -24.95
C ASN A 108 24.44 -8.29 -25.68
N PRO A 109 25.50 -8.87 -25.07
CA PRO A 109 26.83 -8.96 -25.69
C PRO A 109 26.85 -9.75 -27.01
N ASP A 110 25.92 -10.68 -27.20
CA ASP A 110 25.76 -11.46 -28.43
C ASP A 110 25.00 -10.70 -29.55
N GLY A 111 24.66 -9.44 -29.32
CA GLY A 111 23.90 -8.59 -30.25
C GLY A 111 22.39 -8.80 -30.20
N SER A 112 21.88 -9.75 -29.41
CA SER A 112 20.45 -9.91 -29.18
C SER A 112 19.89 -8.80 -28.28
N TYR A 113 18.56 -8.71 -28.19
CA TYR A 113 17.86 -7.74 -27.33
C TYR A 113 16.98 -8.45 -26.32
N THR A 114 16.95 -7.93 -25.09
CA THR A 114 16.02 -8.36 -24.03
C THR A 114 15.09 -7.20 -23.70
N LEU A 115 13.79 -7.43 -23.86
CA LEU A 115 12.74 -6.51 -23.42
C LEU A 115 12.16 -7.01 -22.09
N GLU A 116 12.29 -6.21 -21.03
CA GLU A 116 11.57 -6.43 -19.78
C GLU A 116 10.34 -5.53 -19.77
N ALA A 117 9.16 -6.12 -19.59
CA ALA A 117 7.90 -5.39 -19.46
C ALA A 117 7.28 -5.68 -18.08
N HIS A 118 6.80 -4.63 -17.43
CA HIS A 118 6.21 -4.67 -16.10
C HIS A 118 4.77 -4.16 -16.12
N GLN A 119 3.96 -4.65 -15.18
CA GLN A 119 2.58 -4.18 -15.01
C GLN A 119 2.50 -2.85 -14.26
N THR A 120 3.55 -2.48 -13.52
CA THR A 120 3.68 -1.23 -12.78
C THR A 120 4.85 -0.43 -13.33
N PRO A 121 4.83 0.91 -13.18
CA PRO A 121 5.99 1.74 -13.48
C PRO A 121 7.24 1.21 -12.77
N ILE A 122 8.34 1.15 -13.49
CA ILE A 122 9.68 0.81 -12.98
C ILE A 122 10.69 1.91 -13.23
N ASN A 123 10.37 2.83 -14.14
CA ASN A 123 11.19 4.00 -14.47
C ASN A 123 10.33 5.26 -14.36
N TYR A 124 10.96 6.39 -14.09
CA TYR A 124 10.37 7.73 -14.17
C TYR A 124 11.16 8.55 -15.18
N GLU A 125 10.51 9.47 -15.88
CA GLU A 125 11.21 10.40 -16.75
C GLU A 125 11.84 11.51 -15.88
N ASN A 126 13.17 11.66 -15.98
CA ASN A 126 13.85 12.75 -15.32
C ASN A 126 13.62 14.03 -16.11
N GLU A 127 12.81 14.94 -15.57
CA GLU A 127 12.43 16.21 -16.22
C GLU A 127 13.63 17.06 -16.68
N LYS A 128 14.80 16.92 -16.03
CA LYS A 128 15.99 17.69 -16.40
C LYS A 128 16.72 17.11 -17.61
N THR A 129 16.68 15.80 -17.80
CA THR A 129 17.45 15.11 -18.84
C THR A 129 16.58 14.54 -19.96
N GLY A 130 15.26 14.43 -19.75
CA GLY A 130 14.32 13.74 -20.63
C GLY A 130 14.58 12.23 -20.72
N LYS A 131 15.38 11.68 -19.80
CA LYS A 131 15.74 10.24 -19.82
C LYS A 131 14.92 9.50 -18.79
N PHE A 132 14.50 8.29 -19.15
CA PHE A 132 13.93 7.35 -18.20
C PHE A 132 15.01 6.83 -17.26
N GLU A 133 14.82 7.07 -15.97
CA GLU A 133 15.66 6.56 -14.90
C GLU A 133 14.88 5.56 -14.05
N ARG A 134 15.58 4.55 -13.54
CA ARG A 134 14.94 3.53 -12.71
C ARG A 134 14.50 4.08 -11.36
N ILE A 135 13.30 3.69 -10.93
CA ILE A 135 12.78 4.02 -9.60
C ILE A 135 13.54 3.20 -8.55
N ASP A 136 14.24 3.87 -7.63
CA ASP A 136 14.84 3.30 -6.42
C ASP A 136 14.23 3.94 -5.17
N VAL A 137 13.48 3.13 -4.43
CA VAL A 137 12.74 3.50 -3.22
C VAL A 137 13.54 3.29 -1.93
N LYS A 138 14.82 2.89 -2.02
CA LYS A 138 15.70 2.79 -0.86
C LYS A 138 15.83 4.13 -0.16
N LEU A 139 15.86 4.08 1.17
CA LEU A 139 16.16 5.25 1.99
C LEU A 139 17.67 5.40 2.11
N VAL A 140 18.17 6.56 1.70
CA VAL A 140 19.57 6.96 1.73
C VAL A 140 19.72 8.23 2.57
N PRO A 141 20.93 8.60 3.03
CA PRO A 141 21.15 9.88 3.69
C PRO A 141 20.66 11.07 2.84
N SER A 142 20.01 12.03 3.51
CA SER A 142 19.49 13.24 2.88
C SER A 142 20.58 14.29 2.67
N ASP A 143 20.46 15.04 1.58
CA ASP A 143 21.21 16.27 1.29
C ASP A 143 20.52 17.52 1.82
N ASP A 144 19.25 17.41 2.21
CA ASP A 144 18.52 18.45 2.93
C ASP A 144 18.93 18.46 4.40
N LYS A 145 19.40 19.61 4.89
CA LYS A 145 19.93 19.78 6.25
C LYS A 145 18.89 19.57 7.35
N GLU A 146 17.60 19.68 7.04
CA GLU A 146 16.53 19.48 8.02
C GLU A 146 16.11 18.03 8.15
N TYR A 147 16.51 17.15 7.23
CA TYR A 147 16.07 15.76 7.18
C TYR A 147 17.28 14.82 7.16
N ASP A 148 17.12 13.63 7.73
CA ASP A 148 18.22 12.68 7.88
C ASP A 148 18.26 11.68 6.72
N PHE A 149 17.09 11.34 6.17
CA PHE A 149 16.94 10.36 5.11
C PHE A 149 16.06 10.87 3.97
N LYS A 150 16.28 10.35 2.77
CA LYS A 150 15.40 10.52 1.61
C LYS A 150 15.30 9.22 0.81
N ASN A 151 14.27 9.07 -0.03
CA ASN A 151 14.33 8.03 -1.06
C ASN A 151 15.36 8.41 -2.14
N ASP A 152 16.04 7.42 -2.71
CA ASP A 152 17.14 7.63 -3.65
C ASP A 152 16.68 8.24 -4.98
N ARG A 153 15.82 7.54 -5.75
CA ARG A 153 15.40 7.95 -7.09
C ARG A 153 13.92 7.69 -7.34
N ASN A 154 13.14 8.75 -7.50
CA ASN A 154 11.71 8.65 -7.82
C ASN A 154 11.23 10.00 -8.40
N LEU A 155 10.01 10.02 -8.92
CA LEU A 155 9.36 11.23 -9.44
C LEU A 155 9.22 12.35 -8.38
N TYR A 156 9.13 11.97 -7.10
CA TYR A 156 9.07 12.88 -5.97
C TYR A 156 10.04 12.45 -4.87
N ALA A 157 10.56 13.44 -4.15
CA ALA A 157 11.46 13.22 -3.03
C ALA A 157 10.67 13.19 -1.71
N ILE A 158 10.77 12.10 -0.98
CA ILE A 158 10.25 11.94 0.37
C ILE A 158 11.43 11.98 1.32
N TYR A 159 11.37 12.91 2.26
CA TYR A 159 12.37 13.11 3.29
C TYR A 159 11.83 12.70 4.65
N PHE A 160 12.71 12.17 5.50
CA PHE A 160 12.40 11.70 6.84
C PHE A 160 13.44 12.21 7.83
N LYS A 161 12.98 12.70 8.98
CA LYS A 161 13.84 12.96 10.14
C LYS A 161 14.06 11.68 10.93
N LYS A 162 15.21 11.56 11.56
CA LYS A 162 15.55 10.53 12.56
C LYS A 162 14.79 10.76 13.85
N ASN A 163 14.58 12.04 14.23
CA ASN A 163 13.75 12.42 15.36
C ASN A 163 12.34 12.82 14.89
N PRO A 164 11.27 12.18 15.37
CA PRO A 164 9.90 12.46 14.94
C PRO A 164 9.27 13.76 15.51
N LYS A 165 10.05 14.63 16.17
CA LYS A 165 9.57 15.91 16.68
C LYS A 165 9.14 16.87 15.56
N GLY A 166 7.98 17.48 15.73
CA GLY A 166 7.44 18.49 14.81
C GLY A 166 7.09 17.88 13.45
N GLN A 167 7.42 18.58 12.36
CA GLN A 167 7.35 18.04 11.01
C GLN A 167 8.55 17.14 10.76
N PHE A 168 8.30 15.84 10.57
CA PHE A 168 9.36 14.83 10.45
C PHE A 168 9.30 14.06 9.12
N ILE A 169 8.28 14.33 8.30
CA ILE A 169 8.17 13.81 6.93
C ILE A 169 7.86 14.96 6.01
N LYS A 170 8.54 14.99 4.87
CA LYS A 170 8.26 15.93 3.77
C LYS A 170 8.17 15.18 2.46
N ILE A 171 7.16 15.46 1.67
CA ILE A 171 7.01 14.99 0.30
C ILE A 171 7.15 16.22 -0.60
N GLN A 172 8.18 16.24 -1.42
CA GLN A 172 8.51 17.31 -2.34
C GLN A 172 8.32 16.82 -3.77
N TYR A 173 7.39 17.46 -4.48
CA TYR A 173 7.05 17.16 -5.86
C TYR A 173 7.68 18.16 -6.82
N GLU A 174 7.91 19.41 -6.38
CA GLU A 174 8.69 20.42 -7.11
C GLU A 174 9.58 21.19 -6.14
N LYS A 175 10.55 21.95 -6.65
CA LYS A 175 11.51 22.71 -5.84
C LYS A 175 10.85 23.50 -4.71
N ASN A 176 9.71 24.14 -4.99
CA ASN A 176 8.98 24.99 -4.04
C ASN A 176 7.61 24.44 -3.63
N LYS A 177 7.24 23.22 -4.05
CA LYS A 177 5.96 22.62 -3.70
C LYS A 177 6.16 21.33 -2.94
N TRP A 178 5.69 21.33 -1.70
CA TRP A 178 5.86 20.21 -0.78
C TRP A 178 4.69 20.11 0.20
N LEU A 179 4.50 18.90 0.72
CA LEU A 179 3.60 18.57 1.80
C LEU A 179 4.43 18.03 2.97
N SER A 180 4.11 18.42 4.20
CA SER A 180 4.76 17.81 5.37
C SER A 180 3.76 17.15 6.29
N PHE A 181 4.25 16.18 7.04
CA PHE A 181 3.52 15.53 8.10
C PHE A 181 4.31 15.67 9.39
N GLY A 182 3.57 15.99 10.44
CA GLY A 182 4.06 16.09 11.80
C GLY A 182 3.07 15.46 12.76
N LEU A 183 3.54 15.18 13.96
CA LEU A 183 2.67 14.80 15.05
C LEU A 183 2.31 16.05 15.85
N LEU A 184 1.07 16.08 16.33
CA LEU A 184 0.64 17.12 17.25
C LEU A 184 1.43 16.97 18.55
N PRO A 185 1.89 18.09 19.14
CA PRO A 185 2.52 18.04 20.45
C PRO A 185 1.50 17.58 21.50
N ASP A 186 1.86 16.54 22.24
CA ASP A 186 1.12 16.01 23.40
C ASP A 186 2.14 15.70 24.50
N ASP A 187 1.75 15.87 25.75
CA ASP A 187 2.57 15.60 26.95
C ASP A 187 3.00 14.12 27.02
N LYS A 188 2.29 13.24 26.30
CA LYS A 188 2.56 11.81 26.18
C LYS A 188 3.46 11.44 25.02
N PHE A 189 3.92 12.43 24.25
CA PHE A 189 4.78 12.18 23.10
C PHE A 189 6.15 11.70 23.58
N ASN A 190 6.45 10.43 23.34
CA ASN A 190 7.73 9.87 23.76
C ASN A 190 8.78 10.17 22.68
N THR A 191 9.44 11.31 22.85
CA THR A 191 10.39 11.83 21.86
C THR A 191 11.72 11.07 21.81
N GLY A 192 11.88 10.03 22.64
CA GLY A 192 13.16 9.41 22.94
C GLY A 192 13.66 8.39 21.91
N SER A 193 12.78 7.85 21.08
CA SER A 193 13.16 6.75 20.19
C SER A 193 13.51 7.26 18.80
N GLU A 194 14.79 7.16 18.44
CA GLU A 194 15.25 7.45 17.09
C GLU A 194 14.64 6.48 16.06
N ALA A 195 14.44 6.98 14.85
CA ALA A 195 13.95 6.17 13.76
C ALA A 195 14.95 5.06 13.37
N VAL A 196 14.41 3.88 13.08
CA VAL A 196 15.15 2.72 12.58
C VAL A 196 14.84 2.52 11.10
N VAL A 197 15.84 2.69 10.25
CA VAL A 197 15.73 2.51 8.80
C VAL A 197 16.10 1.08 8.41
N LYS A 198 15.28 0.46 7.56
CA LYS A 198 15.53 -0.84 6.92
C LYS A 198 15.10 -0.78 5.46
N ASN A 199 16.08 -0.72 4.55
CA ASN A 199 15.87 -0.68 3.10
C ASN A 199 14.97 0.49 2.66
N ASN A 200 13.72 0.23 2.30
CA ASN A 200 12.73 1.21 1.87
C ASN A 200 11.66 1.50 2.95
N SER A 201 11.98 1.17 4.21
CA SER A 201 11.09 1.36 5.35
C SER A 201 11.80 2.10 6.47
N ILE A 202 11.04 2.91 7.20
CA ILE A 202 11.49 3.60 8.40
C ILE A 202 10.45 3.39 9.50
N VAL A 203 10.94 3.05 10.69
CA VAL A 203 10.11 2.76 11.87
C VAL A 203 10.48 3.74 12.97
N TYR A 204 9.48 4.41 13.52
CA TYR A 204 9.58 5.21 14.73
C TYR A 204 8.95 4.40 15.88
N PRO A 205 9.77 3.70 16.69
CA PRO A 205 9.25 2.87 17.76
C PRO A 205 8.74 3.74 18.91
N ASP A 206 7.70 3.28 19.60
CA ASP A 206 7.15 3.93 20.79
C ASP A 206 6.84 5.43 20.59
N ILE A 207 6.39 5.82 19.39
CA ILE A 207 6.11 7.21 19.05
C ILE A 207 4.99 7.81 19.92
N TYR A 208 4.10 6.93 20.40
CA TYR A 208 3.23 7.13 21.56
C TYR A 208 3.30 5.85 22.41
N PRO A 209 2.83 5.87 23.67
CA PRO A 209 2.79 4.67 24.51
C PRO A 209 2.14 3.48 23.79
N ASP A 210 2.90 2.39 23.68
CA ASP A 210 2.51 1.12 23.04
C ASP A 210 2.18 1.21 21.53
N MET A 211 2.70 2.23 20.84
CA MET A 211 2.44 2.47 19.41
C MET A 211 3.73 2.76 18.63
N ASP A 212 3.95 1.95 17.58
CA ASP A 212 4.97 2.21 16.58
C ASP A 212 4.35 2.87 15.35
N LEU A 213 5.11 3.76 14.71
CA LEU A 213 4.76 4.32 13.41
C LEU A 213 5.74 3.82 12.36
N ARG A 214 5.21 3.17 11.32
CA ARG A 214 6.01 2.66 10.21
C ARG A 214 5.59 3.30 8.89
N TYR A 215 6.59 3.75 8.15
CA TYR A 215 6.45 4.18 6.77
C TYR A 215 7.15 3.22 5.82
N PHE A 216 6.53 3.03 4.67
CA PHE A 216 7.07 2.24 3.57
C PHE A 216 6.94 3.03 2.28
N VAL A 217 8.06 3.18 1.58
CA VAL A 217 8.11 3.78 0.25
C VAL A 217 7.85 2.66 -0.76
N GLY A 218 6.65 2.68 -1.34
CA GLY A 218 6.22 1.72 -2.34
C GLY A 218 6.85 2.03 -3.71
N LYS A 219 7.01 0.97 -4.51
CA LYS A 219 7.24 1.07 -5.95
C LYS A 219 5.92 1.25 -6.66
#